data_AF-C5CDW8-F1
#
_entry.id   AF-C5CDW8-F1
#
_cell.length_a   1.000
_cell.length_b   1.000
_cell.length_c   1.000
_cell.angle_alpha   90.00
_cell.angle_beta   90.00
_cell.angle_gamma   90.00
#
_symmetry.space_group_name_H-M   'P 1'
#
loop_
_entity.id
_entity.type
_entity.pdbx_description
1 polymer ?
#
loop_
_entity_poly.entity_id
_entity_poly.type
_entity_poly.pdbx_seq_one_letter_code
_entity_poly.pdbx_strand_id
1 'polypeptide(L)'
;MKKVFLFTILLVSTFALSCVFSFEPEVVSGKVGDIVIIKVSVEKTHWRCVLDSMDDYHFEFENVQVLGETSWNQIDSRIYEKWFKLSLSEVGEGFVKIWKNCTKEGYDESILPVTVSANTELLEKISEGSFPVDTPLNVESTLVESFYQDAEKTVNKITLKDVEFELPIEVYLKAGDVYVLYSKDYPYPIAVAGEDFFYRFDYYILASMSRE
;
A
#
# COMPACT_ATOMS: atom_id res chain seq x y z
N MET A 1 30.99 -56.56 22.49
CA MET A 1 30.89 -55.27 21.78
C MET A 1 29.41 -54.94 21.60
N LYS A 2 28.85 -54.05 22.41
CA LYS A 2 27.43 -53.63 22.31
C LYS A 2 27.37 -52.34 21.48
N LYS A 3 26.85 -52.41 20.27
CA LYS A 3 26.59 -51.23 19.43
C LYS A 3 25.27 -50.61 19.92
N VAL A 4 25.37 -49.48 20.61
CA VAL A 4 24.21 -48.65 20.97
C VAL A 4 23.88 -47.81 19.74
N PHE A 5 22.76 -48.12 19.10
CA PHE A 5 22.19 -47.32 18.01
C PHE A 5 21.39 -46.19 18.66
N LEU A 6 21.94 -44.98 18.67
CA LEU A 6 21.26 -43.79 19.15
C LEU A 6 20.30 -43.32 18.05
N PHE A 7 19.01 -43.58 18.24
CA PHE A 7 17.95 -43.17 17.31
C PHE A 7 17.56 -41.73 17.63
N THR A 8 18.17 -40.78 16.93
CA THR A 8 17.82 -39.35 17.04
C THR A 8 16.46 -39.12 16.36
N ILE A 9 15.39 -39.06 17.15
CA ILE A 9 14.05 -38.70 16.69
C ILE A 9 14.07 -37.20 16.38
N LEU A 10 14.09 -36.86 15.09
CA LEU A 10 13.88 -35.51 14.59
C LEU A 10 12.38 -35.18 14.73
N LEU A 11 12.00 -34.52 15.81
CA LEU A 11 10.65 -33.96 15.97
C LEU A 11 10.53 -32.77 15.00
N VAL A 12 10.05 -33.04 13.78
CA VAL A 12 9.59 -32.00 12.86
C VAL A 12 8.26 -31.50 13.42
N SER A 13 8.28 -30.38 14.14
CA SER A 13 7.04 -29.71 14.54
C SER A 13 6.39 -29.14 13.28
N THR A 14 5.38 -29.82 12.77
CA THR A 14 4.47 -29.23 11.79
C THR A 14 3.69 -28.14 12.53
N PHE A 15 4.10 -26.88 12.37
CA PHE A 15 3.30 -25.74 12.79
C PHE A 15 1.96 -25.84 12.06
N ALA A 16 0.88 -26.06 12.80
CA ALA A 16 -0.46 -26.07 12.24
C ALA A 16 -0.78 -24.64 11.80
N LEU A 17 -0.79 -24.39 10.49
CA LEU A 17 -1.16 -23.10 9.92
C LEU A 17 -2.64 -22.84 10.14
N SER A 18 -2.95 -21.66 10.66
CA SER A 18 -4.24 -21.32 11.24
C SER A 18 -5.24 -20.80 10.19
N CYS A 19 -4.71 -20.09 9.21
CA CYS A 19 -5.31 -19.82 7.90
C CYS A 19 -4.20 -19.93 6.85
N VAL A 20 -4.56 -20.09 5.58
CA VAL A 20 -3.62 -19.90 4.49
C VAL A 20 -3.90 -18.53 3.86
N PHE A 21 -2.87 -17.71 3.79
CA PHE A 21 -2.90 -16.41 3.12
C PHE A 21 -2.13 -16.51 1.81
N SER A 22 -2.71 -16.01 0.72
CA SER A 22 -2.05 -15.95 -0.57
C SER A 22 -2.28 -14.60 -1.24
N PHE A 23 -1.30 -14.19 -2.04
CA PHE A 23 -1.34 -13.00 -2.85
C PHE A 23 -1.27 -13.36 -4.33
N GLU A 24 -2.01 -12.63 -5.16
CA GLU A 24 -1.88 -12.70 -6.62
C GLU A 24 -1.70 -11.27 -7.15
N PRO A 25 -0.56 -10.92 -7.76
CA PRO A 25 0.65 -11.75 -7.92
C PRO A 25 1.37 -12.01 -6.57
N GLU A 26 2.28 -12.99 -6.56
CA GLU A 26 3.08 -13.36 -5.37
C GLU A 26 4.26 -12.41 -5.09
N VAL A 27 4.65 -11.61 -6.09
CA VAL A 27 5.68 -10.56 -5.99
C VAL A 27 5.22 -9.38 -6.85
N VAL A 28 5.48 -8.17 -6.37
CA VAL A 28 5.24 -6.95 -7.14
C VAL A 28 6.56 -6.23 -7.36
N SER A 29 6.78 -5.76 -8.58
CA SER A 29 7.90 -4.89 -8.90
C SER A 29 7.49 -3.85 -9.93
N GLY A 30 7.96 -2.62 -9.77
CA GLY A 30 7.67 -1.56 -10.74
C GLY A 30 8.44 -0.28 -10.45
N LYS A 31 7.98 0.82 -11.03
CA LYS A 31 8.50 2.16 -10.80
C LYS A 31 7.54 2.95 -9.92
N VAL A 32 8.06 3.98 -9.25
CA VAL A 32 7.22 4.98 -8.55
C VAL A 32 6.12 5.49 -9.49
N GLY A 33 4.89 5.53 -8.98
CA GLY A 33 3.67 5.93 -9.68
C GLY A 33 2.98 4.84 -10.51
N ASP A 34 3.60 3.67 -10.70
CA ASP A 34 2.90 2.54 -11.32
C ASP A 34 1.70 2.10 -10.46
N ILE A 35 0.61 1.74 -11.12
CA ILE A 35 -0.58 1.17 -10.47
C ILE A 35 -0.51 -0.34 -10.56
N VAL A 36 -0.71 -1.00 -9.42
CA VAL A 36 -0.83 -2.45 -9.35
C VAL A 36 -2.15 -2.84 -8.71
N ILE A 37 -2.74 -3.92 -9.23
CA ILE A 37 -3.91 -4.55 -8.66
C ILE A 37 -3.46 -5.86 -8.04
N ILE A 38 -3.70 -6.03 -6.74
CA ILE A 38 -3.39 -7.27 -6.05
C ILE A 38 -4.68 -7.90 -5.52
N LYS A 39 -4.73 -9.23 -5.55
CA LYS A 39 -5.74 -10.02 -4.87
C LYS A 39 -5.13 -10.62 -3.62
N VAL A 40 -5.87 -10.56 -2.52
CA VAL A 40 -5.54 -11.24 -1.27
C VAL A 40 -6.60 -12.29 -1.02
N SER A 41 -6.19 -13.54 -0.84
CA SER A 41 -7.08 -14.66 -0.53
C SER A 41 -6.78 -15.20 0.87
N VAL A 42 -7.84 -15.48 1.61
CA VAL A 42 -7.80 -16.12 2.93
C VAL A 42 -8.56 -17.43 2.83
N GLU A 43 -7.86 -18.55 3.04
CA GLU A 43 -8.47 -19.86 3.21
C GLU A 43 -8.53 -20.23 4.70
N LYS A 44 -9.74 -20.42 5.23
CA LYS A 44 -9.95 -20.91 6.59
C LYS A 44 -9.68 -22.42 6.63
N THR A 45 -8.60 -22.84 7.31
CA THR A 45 -8.21 -24.26 7.38
C THR A 45 -9.10 -25.08 8.34
N HIS A 46 -9.78 -24.42 9.27
CA HIS A 46 -10.65 -25.04 10.28
C HIS A 46 -12.14 -24.78 10.04
N TRP A 47 -12.97 -25.78 10.32
CA TRP A 47 -14.44 -25.69 10.16
C TRP A 47 -15.10 -24.71 11.14
N ARG A 48 -14.50 -24.52 12.32
CA ARG A 48 -14.97 -23.59 13.36
C ARG A 48 -13.87 -22.61 13.70
N CYS A 49 -13.56 -21.74 12.74
CA CYS A 49 -12.73 -20.57 13.00
C CYS A 49 -13.44 -19.69 14.05
N VAL A 50 -12.69 -19.11 14.98
CA VAL A 50 -13.23 -18.15 15.97
C VAL A 50 -13.23 -16.71 15.45
N LEU A 51 -12.56 -16.48 14.32
CA LEU A 51 -12.61 -15.23 13.58
C LEU A 51 -13.80 -15.32 12.63
N ASP A 52 -14.96 -15.00 13.19
CA ASP A 52 -16.23 -15.01 12.49
C ASP A 52 -16.37 -13.76 11.60
N SER A 53 -15.62 -12.69 11.88
CA SER A 53 -15.57 -11.49 11.05
C SER A 53 -14.33 -11.47 10.15
N MET A 54 -14.49 -10.88 8.96
CA MET A 54 -13.35 -10.55 8.09
C MET A 54 -12.65 -9.24 8.49
N ASP A 55 -13.18 -8.52 9.47
CA ASP A 55 -12.55 -7.33 10.06
C ASP A 55 -11.41 -7.69 11.04
N ASP A 56 -11.32 -8.96 11.45
CA ASP A 56 -10.25 -9.48 12.30
C ASP A 56 -8.91 -9.69 11.55
N TYR A 57 -8.90 -9.40 10.24
CA TYR A 57 -7.71 -9.47 9.39
C TYR A 57 -7.22 -8.06 9.15
N HIS A 58 -5.97 -7.82 9.48
CA HIS A 58 -5.34 -6.52 9.44
C HIS A 58 -4.33 -6.45 8.29
N PHE A 59 -4.15 -5.24 7.77
CA PHE A 59 -3.22 -4.96 6.69
C PHE A 59 -2.22 -3.89 7.11
N GLU A 60 -0.97 -4.08 6.68
CA GLU A 60 0.09 -3.08 6.75
C GLU A 60 0.73 -2.94 5.36
N PHE A 61 1.14 -1.72 5.04
CA PHE A 61 1.64 -1.33 3.73
C PHE A 61 2.94 -0.54 3.90
N GLU A 62 3.96 -0.86 3.11
CA GLU A 62 5.23 -0.15 3.06
C GLU A 62 5.63 0.10 1.61
N ASN A 63 6.06 1.33 1.30
CA ASN A 63 6.42 1.82 -0.04
C ASN A 63 5.31 1.70 -1.11
N VAL A 64 4.07 1.50 -0.68
CA VAL A 64 2.87 1.55 -1.52
C VAL A 64 1.78 2.40 -0.87
N GLN A 65 0.98 3.05 -1.70
CA GLN A 65 -0.19 3.80 -1.29
C GLN A 65 -1.46 3.07 -1.73
N VAL A 66 -2.40 2.85 -0.80
CA VAL A 66 -3.73 2.32 -1.14
C VAL A 66 -4.57 3.40 -1.83
N LEU A 67 -5.02 3.13 -3.06
CA LEU A 67 -5.93 4.00 -3.80
C LEU A 67 -7.38 3.56 -3.67
N GLY A 68 -7.61 2.29 -3.39
CA GLY A 68 -8.93 1.72 -3.17
C GLY A 68 -8.88 0.23 -2.89
N GLU A 69 -9.98 -0.29 -2.36
CA GLU A 69 -10.16 -1.70 -2.05
C GLU A 69 -11.61 -2.13 -2.29
N THR A 70 -11.84 -3.41 -2.58
CA THR A 70 -13.19 -4.01 -2.57
C THR A 70 -13.56 -4.43 -1.17
N SER A 71 -14.84 -4.65 -0.85
CA SER A 71 -15.17 -5.45 0.35
C SER A 71 -14.65 -6.90 0.21
N TRP A 72 -14.53 -7.61 1.32
CA TRP A 72 -14.31 -9.07 1.28
C TRP A 72 -15.45 -9.78 0.55
N ASN A 73 -15.11 -10.65 -0.38
CA ASN A 73 -16.04 -11.47 -1.13
C ASN A 73 -15.80 -12.95 -0.80
N GLN A 74 -16.85 -13.66 -0.40
CA GLN A 74 -16.78 -15.09 -0.15
C GLN A 74 -17.00 -15.86 -1.45
N ILE A 75 -15.96 -16.50 -1.98
CA ILE A 75 -16.04 -17.27 -3.23
C ILE A 75 -16.29 -18.76 -3.00
N ASP A 76 -15.94 -19.27 -1.82
CA ASP A 76 -16.25 -20.62 -1.35
C ASP A 76 -16.59 -20.56 0.15
N SER A 77 -17.18 -21.62 0.68
CA SER A 77 -17.43 -21.88 2.11
C SER A 77 -16.27 -21.52 3.05
N ARG A 78 -15.02 -21.56 2.56
CA ARG A 78 -13.83 -21.23 3.36
C ARG A 78 -12.86 -20.25 2.71
N ILE A 79 -13.15 -19.77 1.51
CA ILE A 79 -12.24 -18.92 0.74
C ILE A 79 -12.87 -17.54 0.58
N TYR A 80 -12.14 -16.54 1.06
CA TYR A 80 -12.51 -15.14 0.99
C TYR A 80 -11.44 -14.37 0.21
N GLU A 81 -11.87 -13.45 -0.63
CA GLU A 81 -10.97 -12.65 -1.46
C GLU A 81 -11.26 -11.16 -1.31
N LYS A 82 -10.22 -10.34 -1.38
CA LYS A 82 -10.30 -8.88 -1.43
C LYS A 82 -9.29 -8.38 -2.45
N TRP A 83 -9.63 -7.31 -3.16
CA TRP A 83 -8.74 -6.69 -4.12
C TRP A 83 -8.30 -5.33 -3.62
N PHE A 84 -7.02 -5.01 -3.82
CA PHE A 84 -6.46 -3.68 -3.58
C PHE A 84 -5.95 -3.08 -4.88
N LYS A 85 -6.26 -1.79 -5.07
CA LYS A 85 -5.60 -0.93 -6.06
C LYS A 85 -4.55 -0.11 -5.35
N LEU A 86 -3.28 -0.33 -5.70
CA LEU A 86 -2.14 0.29 -5.06
C LEU A 86 -1.39 1.16 -6.06
N SER A 87 -0.82 2.26 -5.58
CA SER A 87 0.23 3.03 -6.26
C SER A 87 1.57 2.66 -5.63
N LEU A 88 2.59 2.34 -6.43
CA LEU A 88 3.94 2.22 -5.91
C LEU A 88 4.45 3.62 -5.54
N SER A 89 4.66 3.90 -4.26
CA SER A 89 4.77 5.29 -3.78
C SER A 89 6.18 5.73 -3.48
N GLU A 90 7.09 4.83 -3.07
CA GLU A 90 8.43 5.19 -2.61
C GLU A 90 9.47 4.21 -3.12
N VAL A 91 10.62 4.69 -3.59
CA VAL A 91 11.75 3.86 -4.03
C VAL A 91 12.30 3.04 -2.86
N GLY A 92 12.42 1.74 -3.07
CA GLY A 92 12.97 0.79 -2.09
C GLY A 92 12.30 -0.57 -2.12
N GLU A 93 12.70 -1.42 -1.18
CA GLU A 93 11.98 -2.64 -0.84
C GLU A 93 10.85 -2.30 0.14
N GLY A 94 9.65 -2.81 -0.10
CA GLY A 94 8.49 -2.64 0.76
C GLY A 94 7.64 -3.90 0.77
N PHE A 95 6.40 -3.78 1.26
CA PHE A 95 5.51 -4.93 1.34
C PHE A 95 4.02 -4.57 1.41
N VAL A 96 3.21 -5.58 1.14
CA VAL A 96 1.84 -5.68 1.66
C VAL A 96 1.77 -6.85 2.61
N LYS A 97 1.44 -6.60 3.87
CA LYS A 97 1.34 -7.62 4.91
C LYS A 97 -0.11 -7.79 5.30
N ILE A 98 -0.58 -9.04 5.32
CA ILE A 98 -1.82 -9.43 5.99
C ILE A 98 -1.45 -10.18 7.27
N TRP A 99 -2.15 -9.88 8.36
CA TRP A 99 -1.98 -10.63 9.60
C TRP A 99 -3.27 -10.73 10.39
N LYS A 100 -3.31 -11.69 11.31
CA LYS A 100 -4.39 -11.87 12.28
C LYS A 100 -3.84 -12.38 13.60
N ASN A 101 -4.63 -12.23 14.67
CA ASN A 101 -4.34 -12.89 15.94
C ASN A 101 -5.56 -13.68 16.41
N CYS A 102 -5.48 -15.01 16.36
CA CYS A 102 -6.52 -15.93 16.76
C CYS A 102 -6.29 -16.41 18.20
N THR A 103 -7.30 -16.39 19.05
CA THR A 103 -7.18 -16.85 20.44
C THR A 103 -6.78 -18.32 20.59
N LYS A 104 -7.06 -19.15 19.58
CA LYS A 104 -6.74 -20.60 19.59
C LYS A 104 -5.37 -20.92 19.00
N GLU A 105 -4.95 -20.19 17.98
CA GLU A 105 -3.80 -20.56 17.13
C GLU A 105 -2.69 -19.51 17.20
N GLY A 106 -2.95 -18.38 17.85
CA GLY A 106 -2.03 -17.26 17.96
C GLY A 106 -1.97 -16.41 16.70
N TYR A 107 -0.80 -15.81 16.50
CA TYR A 107 -0.50 -14.90 15.41
C TYR A 107 -0.20 -15.66 14.12
N ASP A 108 -0.71 -15.15 13.00
CA ASP A 108 -0.41 -15.64 11.65
C ASP A 108 -0.27 -14.45 10.71
N GLU A 109 0.67 -14.52 9.78
CA GLU A 109 0.96 -13.44 8.83
C GLU A 109 1.43 -13.98 7.47
N SER A 110 1.26 -13.16 6.44
CA SER A 110 1.90 -13.38 5.14
C SER A 110 2.25 -12.03 4.53
N ILE A 111 3.34 -12.03 3.76
CA ILE A 111 3.97 -10.83 3.22
C ILE A 111 4.10 -10.98 1.71
N LEU A 112 3.51 -10.04 0.98
CA LEU A 112 3.76 -9.81 -0.44
C LEU A 112 4.94 -8.84 -0.57
N PRO A 113 6.12 -9.26 -1.04
CA PRO A 113 7.22 -8.36 -1.27
C PRO A 113 6.93 -7.41 -2.45
N VAL A 114 7.34 -6.15 -2.26
CA VAL A 114 7.21 -5.08 -3.26
C VAL A 114 8.58 -4.47 -3.49
N THR A 115 9.03 -4.38 -4.74
CA THR A 115 10.26 -3.65 -5.10
C THR A 115 9.91 -2.46 -5.99
N VAL A 116 10.27 -1.26 -5.56
CA VAL A 116 9.97 -0.01 -6.27
C VAL A 116 11.26 0.66 -6.70
N SER A 117 11.34 0.98 -7.99
CA SER A 117 12.46 1.70 -8.59
C SER A 117 12.08 3.16 -8.92
N ALA A 118 13.08 4.02 -9.07
CA ALA A 118 12.87 5.43 -9.40
C ALA A 118 12.18 5.61 -10.75
N ASN A 119 11.39 6.68 -10.87
CA ASN A 119 10.69 7.05 -12.10
C ASN A 119 11.01 8.49 -12.50
N THR A 120 12.19 8.69 -13.10
CA THR A 120 12.65 10.02 -13.51
C THR A 120 11.72 10.68 -14.52
N GLU A 121 11.12 9.91 -15.43
CA GLU A 121 10.17 10.42 -16.44
C GLU A 121 8.88 10.94 -15.80
N LEU A 122 8.38 10.28 -14.75
CA LEU A 122 7.22 10.75 -13.99
C LEU A 122 7.53 12.08 -13.31
N LEU A 123 8.68 12.18 -12.65
CA LEU A 123 9.11 13.39 -11.95
C LEU A 123 9.30 14.57 -12.91
N GLU A 124 9.94 14.35 -14.06
CA GLU A 124 10.12 15.37 -15.09
C GLU A 124 8.77 15.94 -15.52
N LYS A 125 7.82 15.07 -15.90
CA LYS A 125 6.46 15.48 -16.27
C LYS A 125 5.73 16.22 -15.17
N ILE A 126 5.86 15.77 -13.92
CA ILE A 126 5.29 16.44 -12.75
C ILE A 126 5.88 17.84 -12.55
N SER A 127 7.19 17.98 -12.69
CA SER A 127 7.90 19.25 -12.52
C SER A 127 7.51 20.27 -13.61
N GLU A 128 7.07 19.79 -14.77
CA GLU A 128 6.48 20.60 -15.86
C GLU A 128 4.99 20.89 -15.64
N GLY A 129 4.41 20.37 -14.56
CA GLY A 129 3.01 20.53 -14.21
C GLY A 129 2.08 19.56 -14.93
N SER A 130 2.57 18.49 -15.56
CA SER A 130 1.72 17.43 -16.10
C SER A 130 1.34 16.42 -15.01
N PHE A 131 0.13 15.84 -15.09
CA PHE A 131 -0.30 14.72 -14.26
C PHE A 131 -0.33 13.44 -15.12
N PRO A 132 0.82 12.75 -15.32
CA PRO A 132 0.96 11.76 -16.38
C PRO A 132 0.52 10.36 -15.96
N VAL A 133 -0.43 10.26 -15.03
CA VAL A 133 -0.95 8.99 -14.51
C VAL A 133 -2.47 8.98 -14.62
N ASP A 134 -3.03 7.78 -14.79
CA ASP A 134 -4.48 7.59 -14.93
C ASP A 134 -5.21 8.14 -13.69
N THR A 135 -5.91 9.25 -13.86
CA THR A 135 -6.70 9.92 -12.82
C THR A 135 -8.19 9.77 -13.10
N PRO A 136 -9.04 9.55 -12.08
CA PRO A 136 -10.47 9.59 -12.25
C PRO A 136 -11.02 11.03 -12.18
N LEU A 137 -10.19 12.02 -11.87
CA LEU A 137 -10.56 13.44 -11.86
C LEU A 137 -10.41 14.03 -13.28
N ASN A 138 -11.25 15.02 -13.61
CA ASN A 138 -11.00 15.83 -14.80
C ASN A 138 -9.94 16.88 -14.47
N VAL A 139 -8.72 16.69 -14.97
CA VAL A 139 -7.55 17.51 -14.64
C VAL A 139 -7.08 18.19 -15.93
N GLU A 140 -7.80 19.23 -16.37
CA GLU A 140 -7.47 19.96 -17.60
C GLU A 140 -6.44 21.07 -17.36
N SER A 141 -6.36 21.59 -16.13
CA SER A 141 -5.42 22.67 -15.81
C SER A 141 -4.74 22.47 -14.46
N THR A 142 -3.51 21.96 -14.54
CA THR A 142 -2.64 21.76 -13.39
C THR A 142 -1.70 22.94 -13.18
N LEU A 143 -1.39 23.18 -11.91
CA LEU A 143 -0.32 24.05 -11.47
C LEU A 143 0.65 23.22 -10.66
N VAL A 144 1.93 23.56 -10.75
CA VAL A 144 2.98 22.96 -9.94
C VAL A 144 3.69 24.04 -9.15
N GLU A 145 3.93 23.74 -7.89
CA GLU A 145 4.77 24.52 -7.01
C GLU A 145 5.84 23.59 -6.45
N SER A 146 6.99 24.15 -6.06
CA SER A 146 8.06 23.37 -5.45
C SER A 146 8.60 24.04 -4.19
N PHE A 147 9.12 23.21 -3.30
CA PHE A 147 9.89 23.65 -2.14
C PHE A 147 10.99 22.64 -1.85
N TYR A 148 12.01 23.08 -1.12
CA TYR A 148 13.09 22.21 -0.68
C TYR A 148 12.80 21.65 0.70
N GLN A 149 12.85 20.33 0.84
CA GLN A 149 12.77 19.63 2.11
C GLN A 149 14.19 19.35 2.63
N ASP A 150 14.52 19.92 3.77
CA ASP A 150 15.84 19.88 4.40
C ASP A 150 16.18 18.54 5.07
N ALA A 151 15.18 17.87 5.62
CA ALA A 151 15.31 16.60 6.31
C ALA A 151 14.10 15.70 6.07
N GLU A 152 14.29 14.40 6.18
CA GLU A 152 13.20 13.43 6.07
C GLU A 152 12.16 13.66 7.17
N LYS A 153 10.87 13.69 6.81
CA LYS A 153 9.79 13.86 7.79
C LYS A 153 8.46 13.31 7.29
N THR A 154 7.66 12.78 8.21
CA THR A 154 6.25 12.51 7.98
C THR A 154 5.45 13.80 8.14
N VAL A 155 4.59 14.11 7.18
CA VAL A 155 3.70 15.28 7.20
C VAL A 155 2.27 14.88 6.88
N ASN A 156 1.34 15.59 7.48
CA ASN A 156 -0.07 15.61 7.09
C ASN A 156 -0.49 17.00 6.55
N LYS A 157 0.46 17.94 6.44
CA LYS A 157 0.23 19.30 5.97
C LYS A 157 1.41 19.81 5.16
N ILE A 158 1.14 20.63 4.15
CA ILE A 158 2.15 21.33 3.35
C ILE A 158 1.79 22.81 3.27
N THR A 159 2.77 23.68 3.45
CA THR A 159 2.61 25.12 3.31
C THR A 159 3.22 25.60 2.00
N LEU A 160 2.42 26.22 1.13
CA LEU A 160 2.89 26.87 -0.09
C LEU A 160 2.39 28.30 -0.17
N LYS A 161 3.28 29.25 -0.47
CA LYS A 161 2.94 30.68 -0.64
C LYS A 161 2.06 31.21 0.52
N ASP A 162 2.44 30.85 1.75
CA ASP A 162 1.73 31.20 3.00
C ASP A 162 0.32 30.59 3.16
N VAL A 163 -0.05 29.61 2.33
CA VAL A 163 -1.28 28.83 2.44
C VAL A 163 -0.95 27.42 2.93
N GLU A 164 -1.61 26.99 4.00
CA GLU A 164 -1.49 25.63 4.53
C GLU A 164 -2.55 24.73 3.91
N PHE A 165 -2.13 23.58 3.40
CA PHE A 165 -2.99 22.54 2.84
C PHE A 165 -2.90 21.29 3.73
N GLU A 166 -4.06 20.80 4.17
CA GLU A 166 -4.14 19.47 4.81
C GLU A 166 -4.11 18.38 3.74
N LEU A 167 -3.30 17.35 3.97
CA LEU A 167 -3.20 16.19 3.10
C LEU A 167 -4.24 15.14 3.52
N PRO A 168 -4.85 14.40 2.57
CA PRO A 168 -5.80 13.34 2.91
C PRO A 168 -5.22 12.19 3.75
N ILE A 169 -3.90 12.00 3.68
CA ILE A 169 -3.14 11.00 4.41
C ILE A 169 -1.81 11.59 4.90
N GLU A 170 -1.22 10.97 5.91
CA GLU A 170 0.18 11.20 6.25
C GLU A 170 1.09 10.65 5.14
N VAL A 171 2.10 11.44 4.77
CA VAL A 171 3.09 11.06 3.75
C VAL A 171 4.49 11.28 4.28
N TYR A 172 5.44 10.44 3.86
CA TYR A 172 6.84 10.55 4.24
C TYR A 172 7.62 11.26 3.14
N LEU A 173 8.07 12.48 3.43
CA LEU A 173 8.86 13.27 2.50
C LEU A 173 10.34 13.02 2.74
N LYS A 174 11.06 12.59 1.70
CA LYS A 174 12.52 12.56 1.72
C LYS A 174 13.11 13.96 1.56
N ALA A 175 14.36 14.14 1.97
CA ALA A 175 15.07 15.39 1.73
C ALA A 175 15.30 15.60 0.21
N GLY A 176 15.24 16.85 -0.24
CA GLY A 176 15.37 17.21 -1.65
C GLY A 176 14.25 18.12 -2.16
N ASP A 177 14.18 18.27 -3.48
CA ASP A 177 13.11 19.04 -4.12
C ASP A 177 11.79 18.27 -4.06
N VAL A 178 10.76 18.95 -3.56
CA VAL A 178 9.40 18.42 -3.47
C VAL A 178 8.50 19.25 -4.38
N TYR A 179 7.80 18.57 -5.28
CA TYR A 179 6.84 19.14 -6.20
C TYR A 179 5.43 18.83 -5.71
N VAL A 180 4.56 19.83 -5.73
CA VAL A 180 3.16 19.68 -5.36
C VAL A 180 2.29 20.11 -6.52
N LEU A 181 1.45 19.20 -6.99
CA LEU A 181 0.53 19.46 -8.09
C LEU A 181 -0.85 19.79 -7.54
N TYR A 182 -1.47 20.78 -8.17
CA TYR A 182 -2.81 21.25 -7.90
C TYR A 182 -3.61 21.28 -9.19
N SER A 183 -4.91 21.03 -9.11
CA SER A 183 -5.82 21.41 -10.19
C SER A 183 -6.44 22.77 -9.86
N LYS A 184 -6.68 23.63 -10.85
CA LYS A 184 -7.47 24.85 -10.60
C LYS A 184 -8.93 24.53 -10.23
N ASP A 185 -9.38 23.33 -10.56
CA ASP A 185 -10.74 22.87 -10.32
C ASP A 185 -10.94 22.31 -8.91
N TYR A 186 -9.86 22.08 -8.15
CA TYR A 186 -9.90 21.49 -6.82
C TYR A 186 -9.11 22.32 -5.81
N PRO A 187 -9.63 22.58 -4.60
CA PRO A 187 -8.95 23.40 -3.60
C PRO A 187 -7.81 22.67 -2.86
N TYR A 188 -7.51 21.43 -3.23
CA TYR A 188 -6.55 20.57 -2.55
C TYR A 188 -5.44 20.11 -3.51
N PRO A 189 -4.23 19.79 -2.99
CA PRO A 189 -3.21 19.11 -3.77
C PRO A 189 -3.77 17.81 -4.37
N ILE A 190 -3.47 17.56 -5.64
CA ILE A 190 -3.81 16.29 -6.31
C ILE A 190 -2.68 15.26 -6.23
N ALA A 191 -1.44 15.72 -6.05
CA ALA A 191 -0.29 14.86 -5.75
C ALA A 191 0.89 15.65 -5.15
N VAL A 192 1.79 14.91 -4.51
CA VAL A 192 3.09 15.37 -4.03
C VAL A 192 4.15 14.38 -4.52
N ALA A 193 5.25 14.89 -5.07
CA ALA A 193 6.32 14.08 -5.66
C ALA A 193 7.70 14.59 -5.26
N GLY A 194 8.67 13.69 -5.20
CA GLY A 194 10.09 14.00 -5.12
C GLY A 194 10.87 12.99 -5.96
N GLU A 195 12.20 13.04 -5.89
CA GLU A 195 13.07 12.12 -6.65
C GLU A 195 12.72 10.64 -6.46
N ASP A 196 12.40 10.30 -5.22
CA ASP A 196 12.22 8.92 -4.76
C ASP A 196 10.79 8.58 -4.36
N PHE A 197 9.84 9.49 -4.49
CA PHE A 197 8.48 9.25 -4.02
C PHE A 197 7.41 9.97 -4.84
N PHE A 198 6.21 9.40 -4.82
CA PHE A 198 5.01 9.96 -5.43
C PHE A 198 3.78 9.52 -4.64
N TYR A 199 3.09 10.49 -4.05
CA TYR A 199 1.82 10.30 -3.38
C TYR A 199 0.73 11.03 -4.15
N ARG A 200 -0.39 10.34 -4.40
CA ARG A 200 -1.49 10.86 -5.18
C ARG A 200 -2.78 10.90 -4.37
N PHE A 201 -3.54 11.98 -4.53
CA PHE A 201 -4.71 12.29 -3.71
C PHE A 201 -6.01 12.34 -4.51
N ASP A 202 -5.90 12.18 -5.83
CA ASP A 202 -7.01 12.24 -6.77
C ASP A 202 -8.15 11.25 -6.45
N TYR A 203 -7.82 10.03 -6.02
CA TYR A 203 -8.81 9.04 -5.58
C TYR A 203 -9.51 9.43 -4.27
N TYR A 204 -8.80 10.11 -3.36
CA TYR A 204 -9.35 10.56 -2.08
C TYR A 204 -10.31 11.74 -2.28
N ILE A 205 -9.94 12.67 -3.17
CA ILE A 205 -10.78 13.81 -3.55
C ILE A 205 -12.09 13.33 -4.17
N LEU A 206 -12.03 12.35 -5.09
CA LEU A 206 -13.25 11.78 -5.68
C LEU A 206 -14.14 11.13 -4.63
N ALA A 207 -13.56 10.36 -3.70
CA ALA A 207 -14.29 9.72 -2.61
C ALA A 207 -14.96 10.75 -1.69
N SER A 208 -14.32 11.87 -1.38
CA SER A 208 -14.94 12.94 -0.58
C SER A 208 -16.09 13.62 -1.31
N MET A 209 -15.99 13.84 -2.63
CA MET A 209 -17.06 14.47 -3.42
C MET A 209 -18.32 13.60 -3.51
N SER A 210 -18.19 12.27 -3.48
CA SER A 210 -19.34 11.36 -3.53
C SER A 210 -20.21 11.31 -2.26
N ARG A 211 -19.78 11.96 -1.17
CA ARG A 211 -20.47 11.96 0.12
C ARG A 211 -21.31 13.22 0.38
N GLU A 212 -21.23 14.22 -0.50
CA GLU A 212 -22.01 15.45 -0.48
C GLU A 212 -23.25 15.34 -1.37
#